data_AF-A0A7V9HRU9-F1
#
_entry.id   AF-A0A7V9HRU9-F1
#
_cell.length_a   1.000
_cell.length_b   1.000
_cell.length_c   1.000
_cell.angle_alpha   90.00
_cell.angle_beta   90.00
_cell.angle_gamma   90.00
#
_symmetry.space_group_name_H-M   'P 1'
#
loop_
_entity.id
_entity.type
_entity.pdbx_description
1 polymer ?
#
loop_
_entity_poly.entity_id
_entity_poly.type
_entity_poly.pdbx_seq_one_letter_code
_entity_poly.pdbx_strand_id
1 'polypeptide(L)' 'MADSVYRVTEVVGVSSDSWEQATRNAVEAVGATVRDLRVAEVVRQDVTVEDGKVAEFR' A
#
# COMPACT_ATOMS: atom_id res chain seq x y z
N MET A 1 17.11 -18.83 -19.09
CA MET A 1 16.13 -17.94 -18.42
C MET A 1 16.49 -16.54 -18.90
N ALA A 2 15.58 -15.85 -19.58
CA ALA A 2 15.86 -14.48 -20.01
C ALA A 2 15.78 -13.58 -18.76
N ASP A 3 16.78 -12.73 -18.57
CA ASP A 3 16.82 -11.77 -17.46
C ASP A 3 15.56 -10.89 -17.54
N SER A 4 14.71 -10.96 -16.52
CA SER A 4 13.49 -10.13 -16.44
C SER A 4 13.79 -8.86 -15.65
N VAL A 5 13.56 -7.72 -16.28
CA VAL A 5 13.60 -6.42 -15.60
C VAL A 5 12.24 -6.16 -15.00
N TYR A 6 12.20 -5.78 -13.73
CA TYR A 6 10.98 -5.36 -13.05
C TYR A 6 11.17 -4.00 -12.39
N ARG A 7 10.08 -3.22 -12.37
CA ARG A 7 10.04 -1.94 -11.68
C ARG A 7 9.42 -2.15 -10.30
N VAL A 8 10.14 -1.76 -9.27
CA VAL A 8 9.59 -1.63 -7.91
C VAL A 8 9.19 -0.17 -7.69
N THR A 9 8.03 0.05 -7.08
CA THR A 9 7.55 1.39 -6.72
C THR A 9 6.92 1.28 -5.34
N GLU A 10 7.34 2.15 -4.43
CA GLU A 10 6.74 2.25 -3.09
C GLU A 10 5.51 3.15 -3.13
N VAL A 11 4.45 2.68 -2.49
CA VAL A 11 3.17 3.40 -2.36
C VAL A 11 2.71 3.27 -0.91
N VAL A 12 2.04 4.31 -0.39
CA VAL A 12 1.47 4.31 0.96
C VAL A 12 -0.03 4.43 0.82
N GLY A 13 -0.74 3.44 1.33
CA GLY A 13 -2.19 3.48 1.46
C GLY A 13 -2.58 4.03 2.82
N VAL A 14 -3.79 4.58 2.91
CA VAL A 14 -4.35 5.05 4.18
C VAL A 14 -5.78 4.57 4.33
N SER A 15 -6.19 4.30 5.57
CA SER A 15 -7.56 3.92 5.93
C SER A 15 -7.83 4.23 7.40
N SER A 16 -9.06 4.63 7.72
CA SER A 16 -9.55 4.72 9.11
C SER A 16 -9.91 3.36 9.71
N ASP A 17 -10.04 2.33 8.88
CA ASP A 17 -10.70 1.08 9.26
C ASP A 17 -9.68 -0.03 9.58
N SER A 18 -8.72 -0.28 8.67
CA SER A 18 -7.68 -1.29 8.88
C SER A 18 -6.51 -1.20 7.89
N TRP A 19 -5.38 -1.86 8.21
CA TRP A 19 -4.26 -2.00 7.26
C TRP A 19 -4.63 -2.79 6.00
N GLU A 20 -5.55 -3.75 6.06
CA GLU A 20 -6.03 -4.48 4.87
C GLU A 20 -6.78 -3.54 3.92
N GLN A 21 -7.59 -2.63 4.45
CA GLN A 21 -8.25 -1.63 3.63
C GLN A 21 -7.24 -0.60 3.09
N ALA A 22 -6.27 -0.14 3.89
CA ALA A 22 -5.18 0.72 3.41
C ALA A 22 -4.39 0.06 2.26
N THR A 23 -4.08 -1.22 2.38
CA THR A 23 -3.39 -2.00 1.33
C THR A 23 -4.20 -2.07 0.05
N ARG A 24 -5.52 -2.35 0.14
CA ARG A 24 -6.42 -2.35 -1.03
C ARG A 24 -6.46 -0.98 -1.70
N ASN A 25 -6.61 0.09 -0.91
CA ASN A 25 -6.63 1.46 -1.40
C ASN A 25 -5.35 1.80 -2.20
N ALA A 26 -4.18 1.42 -1.67
CA ALA A 26 -2.90 1.64 -2.37
C ALA A 26 -2.82 0.91 -3.71
N VAL A 27 -3.21 -0.37 -3.73
CA VAL A 27 -3.17 -1.22 -4.94
C VAL A 27 -4.18 -0.74 -5.99
N GLU A 28 -5.39 -0.37 -5.58
CA GLU A 28 -6.42 0.16 -6.48
C GLU A 28 -6.01 1.50 -7.09
N ALA A 29 -5.48 2.42 -6.27
CA ALA A 29 -5.03 3.73 -6.72
C ALA A 29 -3.89 3.63 -7.74
N VAL A 30 -2.87 2.82 -7.45
CA VAL A 30 -1.74 2.64 -8.38
C VAL A 30 -2.16 1.84 -9.62
N GLY A 31 -3.10 0.89 -9.48
CA GLY A 31 -3.67 0.10 -10.58
C GLY A 31 -4.43 0.91 -11.63
N ALA A 32 -4.87 2.13 -11.29
CA ALA A 32 -5.50 3.03 -12.27
C ALA A 32 -4.53 3.52 -13.35
N THR A 33 -3.22 3.52 -13.10
CA THR A 33 -2.21 4.08 -14.02
C THR A 33 -1.06 3.12 -14.31
N VAL A 34 -0.74 2.21 -13.40
CA VAL A 34 0.32 1.22 -13.55
C VAL A 34 -0.27 -0.12 -13.96
N ARG A 35 0.20 -0.63 -15.10
CA ARG A 35 -0.18 -1.95 -15.62
C ARG A 35 0.75 -3.03 -15.09
N ASP A 36 0.30 -4.28 -15.18
CA ASP A 36 1.07 -5.47 -14.81
C ASP A 36 1.53 -5.49 -13.34
N LEU A 37 0.71 -4.98 -12.43
CA LEU A 37 0.90 -5.17 -10.98
C LEU A 37 0.71 -6.66 -10.65
N ARG A 38 1.74 -7.29 -10.09
CA ARG A 38 1.75 -8.74 -9.82
C ARG A 38 1.87 -9.09 -8.35
N VAL A 39 2.63 -8.29 -7.62
CA VAL A 39 2.97 -8.52 -6.21
C VAL A 39 3.01 -7.17 -5.52
N ALA A 40 2.45 -7.10 -4.32
CA ALA A 40 2.64 -6.01 -3.38
C ALA A 40 3.24 -6.60 -2.10
N GLU A 41 4.25 -5.94 -1.55
CA GLU A 41 4.92 -6.33 -0.31
C GLU A 41 4.75 -5.21 0.72
N VAL A 42 4.40 -5.58 1.96
CA VAL A 42 4.29 -4.63 3.06
C VAL A 42 5.69 -4.37 3.63
N VAL A 43 6.21 -3.18 3.37
CA VAL A 43 7.54 -2.75 3.87
C VAL A 43 7.48 -2.11 5.25
N ARG A 44 6.35 -1.47 5.57
CA ARG A 44 6.09 -0.81 6.85
C ARG A 44 4.60 -0.78 7.11
N GLN A 45 4.24 -0.86 8.39
CA GLN A 45 2.92 -0.54 8.90
C GLN A 45 3.08 0.41 10.07
N ASP A 46 2.32 1.49 10.07
CA ASP A 46 2.25 2.38 11.21
C ASP A 46 0.87 3.06 11.28
N VAL A 47 0.67 3.94 12.27
CA VAL A 47 -0.64 4.54 12.56
C VAL A 47 -0.51 6.02 12.86
N THR A 48 -1.55 6.78 12.53
CA THR A 48 -1.77 8.12 13.08
C THR A 48 -2.49 7.98 14.42
N VAL A 49 -2.00 8.68 15.45
CA VAL A 49 -2.59 8.68 16.80
C VAL A 49 -3.13 10.07 17.11
N GLU A 50 -4.42 10.14 17.43
CA GLU A 50 -5.12 11.35 17.86
C GLU A 50 -5.81 11.09 19.20
N ASP A 51 -5.64 11.99 20.17
CA ASP A 51 -6.20 11.87 21.52
C ASP A 51 -5.94 10.50 22.20
N GLY A 52 -4.75 9.93 21.93
CA GLY A 52 -4.34 8.62 22.46
C GLY A 52 -5.05 7.43 21.82
N LYS A 53 -5.76 7.62 20.70
CA LYS A 53 -6.45 6.58 19.93
C LYS A 53 -5.91 6.52 18.51
N VAL A 54 -5.99 5.35 17.89
CA VAL A 54 -5.66 5.20 16.47
C VAL A 54 -6.72 5.91 15.64
N ALA A 55 -6.28 6.84 14.79
CA ALA A 55 -7.13 7.57 13.86
C ALA A 55 -7.07 6.95 12.45
N GLU A 56 -5.86 6.57 12.00
CA GLU A 56 -5.64 6.02 10.66
C GLU A 56 -4.53 4.96 10.67
N PHE A 57 -4.64 4.03 9.73
CA PHE A 57 -3.69 2.96 9.42
C PHE A 57 -3.00 3.28 8.09
N ARG A 58 -1.67 3.13 8.04
CA ARG A 58 -0.86 3.29 6.83
C ARG A 58 0.21 2.23 6.67
#